data_AF-A0A820N3D7-F1
#
_entry.id   AF-A0A820N3D7-F1
#
_cell.length_a   1.000
_cell.length_b   1.000
_cell.length_c   1.000
_cell.angle_alpha   90.00
_cell.angle_beta   90.00
_cell.angle_gamma   90.00
#
_symmetry.space_group_name_H-M   'P 1'
#
loop_
_entity.id
_entity.type
_entity.pdbx_description
1 polymer ?
#
loop_
_entity_poly.entity_id
_entity_poly.type
_entity_poly.pdbx_seq_one_letter_code
_entity_poly.pdbx_strand_id
1 'polypeptide(L)'
;SVYQKQYTTIGKENVRRKIWETNLAKIHQHNFEADLGIHTYTLGMNQLGDLTNDEFRKHMNGFKASKTTNNHDHHTFIAPSNVILPKSVGRLSFD
;
A
#
# COMPACT_ATOMS: atom_id res chain seq x y z
N SER A 1 16.51 -5.30 16.89
CA SER A 1 16.09 -5.08 15.49
C SER A 1 14.77 -4.33 15.49
N VAL A 2 14.66 -3.21 14.76
CA VAL A 2 13.50 -2.28 14.75
C VAL A 2 12.18 -2.96 14.38
N TYR A 3 12.22 -4.00 13.55
CA TYR A 3 11.03 -4.73 13.07
C TYR A 3 11.02 -6.22 13.46
N GLN A 4 11.88 -6.63 14.40
CA GLN A 4 11.95 -8.01 14.93
C GLN A 4 12.02 -9.12 13.86
N LYS A 5 12.61 -8.82 12.70
CA LYS A 5 12.76 -9.78 11.60
C LYS A 5 13.70 -10.93 11.99
N GLN A 6 13.29 -12.16 11.72
CA GLN A 6 14.04 -13.38 11.99
C GLN A 6 14.07 -14.26 10.73
N TYR A 7 15.25 -14.68 10.31
CA TYR A 7 15.42 -15.55 9.15
C TYR A 7 16.19 -16.80 9.55
N THR A 8 15.58 -17.96 9.32
CA THR A 8 16.08 -19.25 9.84
C THR A 8 17.38 -19.73 9.19
N THR A 9 17.76 -19.16 8.04
CA THR A 9 18.99 -19.54 7.32
C THR A 9 19.65 -18.29 6.74
N ILE A 10 20.99 -18.34 6.64
CA ILE A 10 21.80 -17.29 5.99
C ILE A 10 21.33 -17.05 4.55
N GLY A 11 20.92 -18.12 3.83
CA GLY A 11 20.36 -18.01 2.49
C GLY A 11 19.10 -17.14 2.44
N LYS A 12 18.17 -17.32 3.37
CA LYS A 12 16.95 -16.51 3.46
C LYS A 12 17.26 -15.06 3.85
N GLU A 13 18.17 -14.85 4.79
CA GLU A 13 18.61 -13.51 5.17
C GLU A 13 19.23 -12.76 3.99
N ASN A 14 20.08 -13.42 3.21
CA ASN A 14 20.69 -12.84 2.01
C ASN A 14 19.66 -12.43 0.96
N VAL A 15 18.63 -13.27 0.71
CA VAL A 15 17.54 -12.94 -0.20
C VAL A 15 16.77 -11.72 0.31
N ARG A 16 16.43 -11.69 1.60
CA ARG A 16 15.67 -10.60 2.22
C ARG A 16 16.45 -9.29 2.23
N ARG A 17 17.76 -9.35 2.47
CA ARG A 17 18.66 -8.21 2.34
C ARG A 17 18.68 -7.64 0.92
N LYS A 18 18.82 -8.47 -0.11
CA LYS A 18 18.81 -8.00 -1.51
C LYS A 18 17.50 -7.31 -1.89
N ILE A 19 16.37 -7.84 -1.43
CA ILE A 19 15.06 -7.22 -1.64
C ILE A 19 14.99 -5.86 -0.93
N TRP A 20 15.46 -5.81 0.32
CA TRP A 20 15.52 -4.57 1.10
C TRP A 20 16.39 -3.49 0.45
N GLU A 21 17.58 -3.84 -0.05
CA GLU A 21 18.47 -2.92 -0.78
C GLU A 21 17.81 -2.37 -2.05
N THR A 22 17.12 -3.25 -2.79
CA THR A 22 16.37 -2.87 -4.00
C THR A 22 15.26 -1.87 -3.66
N ASN A 23 14.49 -2.14 -2.60
CA ASN A 23 13.43 -1.24 -2.15
C ASN A 23 13.99 0.09 -1.61
N LEU A 24 15.14 0.08 -0.94
CA LEU A 24 15.81 1.29 -0.49
C LEU A 24 16.23 2.19 -1.66
N ALA A 25 16.86 1.60 -2.68
CA ALA A 25 17.24 2.32 -3.90
C ALA A 25 16.02 2.94 -4.60
N LYS A 26 14.91 2.20 -4.67
CA LYS A 26 13.64 2.70 -5.21
C LYS A 26 13.10 3.88 -4.41
N ILE A 27 13.14 3.82 -3.08
CA ILE A 27 12.69 4.91 -2.21
C ILE A 27 13.53 6.17 -2.46
N HIS A 28 14.85 6.03 -2.52
CA HIS A 28 15.75 7.16 -2.78
C HIS A 28 15.46 7.81 -4.14
N GLN A 29 15.35 7.01 -5.20
CA GLN A 29 15.05 7.52 -6.53
C GLN A 29 13.69 8.25 -6.57
N HIS A 30 12.65 7.64 -6.01
CA HIS A 30 11.32 8.25 -5.97
C HIS A 30 11.30 9.56 -5.17
N ASN A 31 12.00 9.61 -4.05
CA ASN A 31 12.03 10.83 -3.22
C ASN A 31 12.83 11.94 -3.88
N PHE A 32 13.92 11.60 -4.58
CA PHE A 32 14.62 12.58 -5.43
C PHE A 32 13.70 13.13 -6.53
N GLU A 33 12.93 12.27 -7.19
CA GLU A 33 11.92 12.70 -8.17
C GLU A 33 10.81 13.54 -7.54
N ALA A 34 10.41 13.24 -6.30
CA ALA A 34 9.44 14.04 -5.55
C ALA A 34 9.99 15.43 -5.21
N ASP A 35 11.27 15.54 -4.85
CA ASP A 35 11.94 16.83 -4.61
C ASP A 35 12.02 17.68 -5.90
N LEU A 36 12.07 17.03 -7.07
CA LEU A 36 11.96 17.68 -8.38
C LEU A 36 10.51 18.01 -8.78
N GLY A 37 9.52 17.69 -7.94
CA GLY A 37 8.11 17.95 -8.19
C GLY A 37 7.42 16.96 -9.15
N ILE A 38 8.05 15.83 -9.47
CA ILE A 38 7.47 14.79 -10.35
C ILE A 38 6.38 14.00 -9.62
N HIS A 39 6.56 13.78 -8.31
CA HIS A 39 5.59 13.09 -7.46
C HIS A 39 5.02 14.02 -6.40
N THR A 40 3.76 13.82 -6.04
CA THR A 40 3.06 14.59 -5.00
C THR A 40 3.17 13.99 -3.60
N TYR A 41 3.95 12.90 -3.46
CA TYR A 41 4.17 12.20 -2.20
C TYR A 41 5.60 11.64 -2.16
N THR A 42 6.02 11.19 -0.98
CA THR A 42 7.31 10.54 -0.75
C THR A 42 7.11 9.12 -0.23
N LEU A 43 8.13 8.28 -0.39
CA LEU A 43 8.20 6.93 0.15
C LEU A 43 9.11 6.89 1.39
N GLY A 44 8.89 5.88 2.22
CA GLY A 44 9.70 5.62 3.41
C GLY A 44 9.90 4.12 3.63
N MET A 45 11.05 3.75 4.19
CA MET A 45 11.34 2.35 4.51
C MET A 45 10.47 1.91 5.69
N ASN A 46 9.79 0.76 5.55
CA ASN A 46 8.87 0.25 6.54
C ASN A 46 9.07 -1.27 6.78
N GLN A 47 8.22 -1.88 7.61
CA GLN A 47 8.29 -3.30 7.97
C GLN A 47 8.10 -4.27 6.79
N LEU A 48 7.70 -3.79 5.62
CA LEU A 48 7.50 -4.56 4.39
C LEU A 48 8.68 -4.42 3.43
N GLY A 49 9.74 -3.70 3.82
CA GLY A 49 10.88 -3.40 2.97
C GLY A 49 11.65 -4.62 2.46
N ASP A 50 11.53 -5.77 3.13
CA ASP A 50 12.14 -7.04 2.76
C ASP A 50 11.24 -7.91 1.85
N LEU A 51 10.07 -7.42 1.44
CA LEU A 51 9.14 -8.12 0.57
C LEU A 51 9.16 -7.57 -0.86
N THR A 52 9.01 -8.47 -1.83
CA THR A 52 8.66 -8.07 -3.20
C THR A 52 7.20 -7.64 -3.28
N ASN A 53 6.83 -6.91 -4.34
CA ASN A 53 5.44 -6.51 -4.56
C ASN A 53 4.50 -7.72 -4.66
N ASP A 54 4.95 -8.81 -5.29
CA ASP A 54 4.15 -10.03 -5.42
C ASP A 54 3.98 -10.75 -4.08
N GLU A 55 5.02 -10.82 -3.26
CA GLU A 55 4.92 -11.35 -1.90
C GLU A 55 3.96 -10.51 -1.05
N PHE A 56 4.08 -9.19 -1.12
CA PHE A 56 3.18 -8.26 -0.44
C PHE A 56 1.72 -8.48 -0.85
N ARG A 57 1.43 -8.50 -2.15
CA ARG A 57 0.08 -8.75 -2.67
C ARG A 57 -0.47 -10.08 -2.21
N LYS A 58 0.34 -11.14 -2.27
CA LYS A 58 -0.08 -12.48 -1.85
C LYS A 58 -0.42 -12.55 -0.35
N HIS A 59 0.27 -11.79 0.50
CA HIS A 59 0.09 -11.83 1.95
C HIS A 59 -0.98 -10.84 2.45
N MET A 60 -1.08 -9.66 1.84
CA MET A 60 -1.85 -8.54 2.37
C MET A 60 -3.10 -8.20 1.57
N ASN A 61 -3.26 -8.72 0.35
CA ASN A 61 -4.46 -8.49 -0.46
C ASN A 61 -5.36 -9.74 -0.50
N GLY A 62 -6.45 -9.70 0.26
CA GLY A 62 -7.45 -10.77 0.29
C GLY A 62 -8.62 -10.60 -0.70
N PHE A 63 -8.64 -9.50 -1.47
CA PHE A 63 -9.76 -9.21 -2.36
C PHE A 63 -9.83 -10.22 -3.50
N LYS A 64 -10.97 -10.91 -3.61
CA LYS A 64 -11.29 -11.82 -4.71
C LYS A 64 -12.48 -11.23 -5.45
N ALA A 65 -12.22 -10.65 -6.60
CA ALA A 65 -13.29 -10.16 -7.47
C ALA A 65 -14.21 -11.34 -7.85
N SER A 66 -15.51 -11.24 -7.54
CA SER A 66 -16.48 -12.21 -8.04
C SER A 66 -16.67 -12.00 -9.55
N LYS A 67 -16.68 -13.09 -10.31
CA LYS A 67 -17.03 -13.08 -11.74
C LYS A 67 -18.55 -13.10 -11.98
N THR A 68 -19.36 -13.20 -10.92
CA THR A 68 -20.82 -13.23 -11.02
C THR A 68 -21.37 -11.81 -11.12
N THR A 69 -21.43 -11.28 -12.33
CA THR A 69 -22.47 -10.31 -12.69
C THR A 69 -23.76 -11.09 -12.88
N ASN A 70 -24.91 -10.55 -12.49
CA ASN A 70 -26.26 -11.15 -12.56
C ASN A 70 -26.75 -11.73 -11.23
N ASN A 71 -26.96 -10.86 -10.24
CA ASN A 71 -28.11 -11.02 -9.37
C ASN A 71 -29.00 -9.80 -9.63
N HIS A 72 -30.25 -10.03 -10.00
CA HIS A 72 -31.21 -8.98 -10.35
C HIS A 72 -31.69 -8.16 -9.14
N ASP A 73 -31.23 -8.50 -7.94
CA ASP A 73 -31.63 -7.90 -6.66
C ASP A 73 -30.50 -7.09 -5.98
N HIS A 74 -29.69 -6.36 -6.75
CA HIS A 74 -28.72 -5.42 -6.19
C HIS A 74 -29.24 -3.98 -6.29
N HIS A 75 -29.38 -3.31 -5.16
CA HIS A 75 -29.56 -1.86 -5.13
C HIS A 75 -28.21 -1.21 -5.44
N THR A 76 -28.06 -0.66 -6.65
CA THR A 76 -26.97 0.28 -6.95
C THR A 76 -27.13 1.51 -6.06
N PHE A 77 -26.02 2.12 -5.64
CA PHE A 77 -26.05 3.39 -4.93
C PHE A 77 -26.84 4.44 -5.74
N ILE A 78 -27.93 4.95 -5.17
CA ILE A 78 -28.72 6.05 -5.72
C ILE A 78 -28.32 7.32 -4.97
N ALA A 79 -27.66 8.25 -5.65
CA ALA A 79 -27.28 9.52 -5.04
C ALA A 79 -28.55 10.35 -4.71
N PRO A 80 -28.64 10.93 -3.49
CA PRO A 80 -29.78 11.76 -3.13
C PRO A 80 -29.80 13.06 -3.93
N SER A 81 -30.99 13.50 -4.34
CA SER A 81 -31.19 14.79 -4.99
C SER A 81 -31.22 15.93 -3.97
N ASN A 82 -30.76 17.12 -4.37
CA ASN A 82 -30.77 18.35 -3.57
C ASN A 82 -29.91 18.34 -2.28
N VAL A 83 -28.87 17.51 -2.23
CA VAL A 83 -27.91 17.50 -1.11
C VAL A 83 -26.69 18.36 -1.44
N ILE A 84 -26.40 19.34 -0.58
CA ILE A 84 -25.14 20.10 -0.63
C ILE A 84 -24.11 19.35 0.21
N LEU A 85 -23.07 18.84 -0.46
CA LEU A 85 -21.99 18.11 0.19
C LEU A 85 -20.92 19.06 0.76
N PRO A 86 -20.28 18.72 1.89
CA PRO A 86 -19.17 19.49 2.42
C PRO A 86 -17.95 19.43 1.49
N LYS A 87 -17.11 20.47 1.52
CA LYS A 87 -15.87 20.54 0.71
C LYS A 87 -14.83 19.49 1.12
N SER A 88 -14.86 19.03 2.38
CA SER A 88 -13.98 17.99 2.91
C SER A 88 -14.68 17.20 4.00
N VAL A 89 -14.47 15.89 4.03
CA VAL A 89 -14.88 15.01 5.14
C VAL A 89 -13.60 14.39 5.71
N GLY A 90 -13.34 14.60 7.00
CA GLY A 90 -12.18 14.08 7.71
C GLY A 90 -12.55 13.65 9.13
N ARG A 91 -11.77 12.74 9.73
CA ARG A 91 -11.99 12.29 11.11
C ARG A 91 -11.55 13.40 12.07
N LEU A 92 -12.38 13.74 13.06
CA LEU A 92 -11.96 14.57 14.19
C LEU A 92 -10.87 13.80 14.94
N SER A 93 -9.66 14.35 14.99
CA SER A 93 -8.59 13.89 15.86
C SER A 93 -9.04 14.13 17.31
N PHE A 94 -9.11 13.07 18.12
CA PHE A 94 -9.05 13.22 19.57
C PHE A 94 -7.59 12.97 19.92
N ASP A 95 -6.90 14.06 20.21
CA ASP A 95 -5.60 14.10 20.89
C ASP A 95 -5.66 13.41 22.25
#